data_AF-A0A843XJF8-F1
#
_entry.id   AF-A0A843XJF8-F1
#
_cell.length_a   1.000
_cell.length_b   1.000
_cell.length_c   1.000
_cell.angle_alpha   90.00
_cell.angle_beta   90.00
_cell.angle_gamma   90.00
#
_symmetry.space_group_name_H-M   'P 1'
#
loop_
_entity.id
_entity.type
_entity.pdbx_description
1 polymer ?
#
loop_
_entity_poly.entity_id
_entity_poly.type
_entity_poly.pdbx_seq_one_letter_code
_entity_poly.pdbx_strand_id
1 'polypeptide(L)'
;MENPKLLITKFLNKGDVLVFLVDLIHFQYNIGHSNIVAIATLSSQNPGVVAIANAVLGSKTSHLHPSTCLSERKNKMASYALVLAILALASSQAFAGDPSPLQDFCVADNTSNVFVNGFVCKDPKLVKAEDFFYKGLDIPGDTSNPLGSKVTPVTVAQLAGLNTLGISLVRIDFAPNGLNPPHTHPRATEILTVLEGTLYVGFVASNSDAGNKLFTKVLNKGDVFVFPVGLIHFQFNIGHTNVVAIAALSSQNPGVITIANAVFGSKPPISDYVLAKAFQVDEKVIDYLQSRFWIYNN
;
A
#
# COMPACT_ATOMS: atom_id res chain seq x y z
N MET A 1 -17.43 22.43 30.49
CA MET A 1 -18.83 22.30 30.97
C MET A 1 -19.67 22.61 29.74
N GLU A 2 -20.38 21.69 29.09
CA GLU A 2 -21.22 20.60 29.62
C GLU A 2 -21.17 19.35 28.71
N ASN A 3 -21.41 18.19 29.33
CA ASN A 3 -21.59 16.89 28.70
C ASN A 3 -22.68 16.89 27.63
N PRO A 4 -22.52 16.17 26.50
CA PRO A 4 -23.70 15.70 25.77
C PRO A 4 -24.36 14.60 26.61
N LYS A 5 -25.54 14.92 27.14
CA LYS A 5 -26.42 13.97 27.82
C LYS A 5 -26.69 12.79 26.90
N LEU A 6 -26.32 11.61 27.37
CA LEU A 6 -26.74 10.33 26.82
C LEU A 6 -28.28 10.23 26.95
N LEU A 7 -29.00 10.50 25.87
CA LEU A 7 -30.44 10.26 25.83
C LEU A 7 -30.68 8.78 25.54
N ILE A 8 -30.65 7.95 26.59
CA ILE A 8 -31.15 6.58 26.53
C ILE A 8 -32.66 6.67 26.33
N THR A 9 -33.13 6.43 25.10
CA THR A 9 -34.56 6.18 24.85
C THR A 9 -34.71 4.74 24.39
N LYS A 10 -35.14 3.90 25.33
CA LYS A 10 -35.48 2.50 25.17
C LYS A 10 -36.92 2.41 24.68
N PHE A 11 -37.15 1.86 23.49
CA PHE A 11 -38.33 1.04 23.23
C PHE A 11 -37.97 -0.11 22.27
N LEU A 12 -37.91 -1.30 22.85
CA LEU A 12 -37.97 -2.59 22.18
C LEU A 12 -39.41 -2.82 21.71
N ASN A 13 -39.62 -3.34 20.49
CA ASN A 13 -40.14 -4.70 20.32
C ASN A 13 -40.31 -5.16 18.86
N LYS A 14 -39.91 -6.42 18.67
CA LYS A 14 -40.14 -7.36 17.56
C LYS A 14 -39.49 -7.05 16.21
N GLY A 15 -38.37 -7.73 15.98
CA GLY A 15 -37.73 -7.95 14.69
C GLY A 15 -36.28 -7.51 14.74
N ASP A 16 -35.37 -8.48 14.78
CA ASP A 16 -33.94 -8.27 14.94
C ASP A 16 -33.37 -7.30 13.89
N VAL A 17 -32.78 -6.19 14.35
CA VAL A 17 -31.92 -5.32 13.53
C VAL A 17 -30.61 -5.14 14.28
N LEU A 18 -29.56 -5.76 13.76
CA LEU A 18 -28.19 -5.59 14.20
C LEU A 18 -27.65 -4.27 13.60
N VAL A 19 -27.40 -3.26 14.44
CA VAL A 19 -26.87 -1.96 14.02
C VAL A 19 -25.36 -1.95 14.22
N PHE A 20 -24.58 -1.82 13.14
CA PHE A 20 -23.17 -1.44 13.23
C PHE A 20 -23.08 0.08 13.05
N LEU A 21 -22.56 0.77 14.07
CA LEU A 21 -22.35 2.22 14.07
C LEU A 21 -20.94 2.53 13.56
N VAL A 22 -20.86 3.22 12.42
CA VAL A 22 -19.68 3.99 12.02
C VAL A 22 -20.19 5.34 11.51
N ASP A 23 -19.80 6.41 12.21
CA ASP A 23 -19.96 7.86 11.96
C ASP A 23 -21.17 8.37 11.14
N LEU A 24 -22.03 9.15 11.80
CA LEU A 24 -23.28 9.70 11.25
C LEU A 24 -23.33 11.23 11.42
N ILE A 25 -23.45 11.98 10.30
CA ILE A 25 -23.96 13.36 10.30
C ILE A 25 -25.47 13.28 10.01
N HIS A 26 -26.29 13.80 10.92
CA HIS A 26 -27.76 13.78 10.78
C HIS A 26 -28.27 14.97 9.97
N PHE A 27 -29.10 14.70 8.96
CA PHE A 27 -30.04 15.68 8.40
C PHE A 27 -31.47 15.15 8.54
N GLN A 28 -32.33 15.90 9.22
CA GLN A 28 -33.78 15.63 9.25
C GLN A 28 -34.48 16.45 8.17
N TYR A 29 -35.25 15.78 7.32
CA TYR A 29 -36.24 16.43 6.45
C TYR A 29 -37.63 15.94 6.84
N ASN A 30 -38.57 16.88 7.00
CA ASN A 30 -39.92 16.59 7.43
C ASN A 30 -40.86 16.62 6.21
N ILE A 31 -41.41 15.45 5.82
CA ILE A 31 -42.44 15.36 4.77
C ILE A 31 -43.57 14.46 5.29
N GLY A 32 -44.67 15.07 5.73
CA GLY A 32 -45.90 14.35 6.09
C GLY A 32 -45.76 13.37 7.26
N HIS A 33 -46.86 12.70 7.64
CA HIS A 33 -47.02 11.91 8.88
C HIS A 33 -46.14 10.64 9.02
N SER A 34 -44.89 10.65 8.57
CA SER A 34 -43.96 9.52 8.70
C SER A 34 -42.55 10.01 8.98
N ASN A 35 -41.99 9.61 10.12
CA ASN A 35 -40.60 9.87 10.48
C ASN A 35 -39.70 8.92 9.68
N ILE A 36 -38.97 9.42 8.69
CA ILE A 36 -37.93 8.67 7.97
C ILE A 36 -36.58 9.08 8.56
N VAL A 37 -35.82 8.10 9.08
CA VAL A 37 -34.40 8.29 9.44
C VAL A 37 -33.57 7.74 8.30
N ALA A 38 -32.90 8.62 7.55
CA ALA A 38 -31.93 8.23 6.54
C ALA A 38 -30.53 8.21 7.18
N ILE A 39 -29.81 7.10 7.00
CA ILE A 39 -28.40 6.97 7.37
C ILE A 39 -27.61 6.95 6.06
N ALA A 40 -26.78 7.97 5.84
CA ALA A 40 -25.84 8.02 4.72
C ALA A 40 -24.42 7.91 5.28
N THR A 41 -23.66 6.91 4.82
CA THR A 41 -22.22 6.82 5.04
C THR A 41 -21.51 7.60 3.93
N LEU A 42 -20.91 8.74 4.28
CA LEU A 42 -20.03 9.49 3.39
C LEU A 42 -18.59 9.07 3.69
N SER A 43 -18.02 8.20 2.86
CA SER A 43 -16.57 8.10 2.77
C SER A 43 -16.09 9.26 1.91
N SER A 44 -15.36 10.21 2.51
CA SER A 44 -14.86 11.39 1.85
C SER A 44 -13.77 11.02 0.84
N GLN A 45 -14.14 10.67 -0.39
CA GLN A 45 -13.28 10.83 -1.58
C GLN A 45 -13.93 10.55 -2.94
N ASN A 46 -15.26 10.54 -3.09
CA ASN A 46 -15.85 10.47 -4.44
C ASN A 46 -17.30 11.00 -4.54
N PRO A 47 -17.60 12.02 -5.36
CA PRO A 47 -18.95 12.61 -5.48
C PRO A 47 -19.98 11.76 -6.26
N GLY A 48 -19.67 10.50 -6.60
CA GLY A 48 -20.50 9.66 -7.47
C GLY A 48 -21.68 8.90 -6.83
N VAL A 49 -21.89 8.98 -5.51
CA VAL A 49 -22.81 8.05 -4.79
C VAL A 49 -24.22 8.64 -4.56
N VAL A 50 -24.61 9.70 -5.27
CA VAL A 50 -25.88 10.43 -4.99
C VAL A 50 -27.15 9.72 -5.49
N ALA A 51 -27.07 8.64 -6.27
CA ALA A 51 -28.22 8.17 -7.06
C ALA A 51 -28.75 6.75 -6.77
N ILE A 52 -28.84 6.27 -5.51
CA ILE A 52 -29.48 4.96 -5.24
C ILE A 52 -30.31 4.92 -3.93
N ALA A 53 -31.03 5.99 -3.58
CA ALA A 53 -31.88 6.00 -2.38
C ALA A 53 -33.40 5.91 -2.65
N ASN A 54 -33.87 5.96 -3.90
CA ASN A 54 -35.31 6.08 -4.19
C ASN A 54 -36.05 4.75 -4.48
N ALA A 55 -35.41 3.59 -4.42
CA ALA A 55 -36.01 2.36 -4.95
C ALA A 55 -36.65 1.41 -3.92
N VAL A 56 -36.56 1.68 -2.62
CA VAL A 56 -37.06 0.71 -1.62
C VAL A 56 -37.90 1.42 -0.57
N LEU A 57 -39.21 1.46 -0.82
CA LEU A 57 -40.31 1.28 0.16
C LEU A 57 -41.59 1.96 -0.38
N GLY A 58 -42.30 1.24 -1.24
CA GLY A 58 -43.67 1.57 -1.63
C GLY A 58 -44.48 0.30 -1.77
N SER A 59 -45.07 -0.18 -0.67
CA SER A 59 -46.08 -1.23 -0.71
C SER A 59 -47.33 -0.72 0.01
N LYS A 60 -48.35 -0.37 -0.77
CA LYS A 60 -49.73 -0.30 -0.28
C LYS A 60 -50.28 -1.73 -0.24
N THR A 61 -50.82 -2.14 0.89
CA THR A 61 -51.60 -3.38 1.02
C THR A 61 -53.03 -3.13 0.55
N SER A 62 -53.45 -3.83 -0.49
CA SER A 62 -54.87 -4.01 -0.82
C SER A 62 -55.12 -5.47 -1.16
N HIS A 63 -56.17 -6.03 -0.55
CA HIS A 63 -56.61 -7.42 -0.61
C HIS A 63 -56.42 -8.08 -1.99
N LEU A 64 -55.71 -9.21 -2.04
CA LEU A 64 -55.28 -9.84 -3.28
C LEU A 64 -55.50 -11.36 -3.30
N HIS A 65 -56.01 -11.80 -4.45
CA HIS A 65 -56.40 -13.14 -4.89
C HIS A 65 -55.16 -14.09 -5.00
N PRO A 66 -55.30 -15.44 -4.99
CA PRO A 66 -54.19 -16.40 -4.91
C PRO A 66 -53.12 -16.32 -6.02
N SER A 67 -53.40 -15.67 -7.14
CA SER A 67 -52.47 -15.53 -8.28
C SER A 67 -51.36 -14.49 -8.09
N THR A 68 -51.41 -13.63 -7.08
CA THR A 68 -50.41 -12.55 -6.88
C THR A 68 -49.36 -12.84 -5.81
N CYS A 69 -49.55 -13.90 -5.02
CA CYS A 69 -48.58 -14.35 -4.00
C CYS A 69 -47.24 -14.83 -4.61
N LEU A 70 -47.28 -15.36 -5.84
CA LEU A 70 -46.07 -15.77 -6.59
C LEU A 70 -45.27 -14.58 -7.14
N SER A 71 -45.94 -13.47 -7.49
CA SER A 71 -45.30 -12.24 -7.98
C SER A 71 -44.58 -11.50 -6.84
N GLU A 72 -45.23 -11.37 -5.67
CA GLU A 72 -44.61 -10.74 -4.49
C GLU A 72 -43.41 -11.54 -3.95
N ARG A 73 -43.46 -12.88 -3.97
CA ARG A 73 -42.31 -13.73 -3.60
C ARG A 73 -41.13 -13.54 -4.55
N LYS A 74 -41.36 -13.44 -5.86
CA LYS A 74 -40.28 -13.15 -6.84
C LYS A 74 -39.64 -11.79 -6.60
N ASN A 75 -40.43 -10.75 -6.31
CA ASN A 75 -39.92 -9.41 -6.05
C ASN A 75 -39.12 -9.31 -4.74
N LYS A 76 -39.55 -10.01 -3.68
CA LYS A 76 -38.78 -10.09 -2.42
C LYS A 76 -37.45 -10.82 -2.61
N MET A 77 -37.43 -11.93 -3.34
CA MET A 77 -36.19 -12.68 -3.63
C MET A 77 -35.21 -11.86 -4.49
N ALA A 78 -35.71 -11.10 -5.47
CA ALA A 78 -34.90 -10.17 -6.26
C ALA A 78 -34.32 -9.04 -5.40
N SER A 79 -35.10 -8.50 -4.46
CA SER A 79 -34.64 -7.47 -3.53
C SER A 79 -33.58 -7.99 -2.55
N TYR A 80 -33.73 -9.21 -2.02
CA TYR A 80 -32.70 -9.81 -1.16
C TYR A 80 -31.42 -10.13 -1.94
N ALA A 81 -31.53 -10.63 -3.17
CA ALA A 81 -30.39 -10.86 -4.05
C ALA A 81 -29.64 -9.56 -4.36
N LEU A 82 -30.36 -8.46 -4.60
CA LEU A 82 -29.77 -7.14 -4.81
C LEU A 82 -29.06 -6.60 -3.57
N VAL A 83 -29.66 -6.73 -2.38
CA VAL A 83 -29.03 -6.32 -1.11
C VAL A 83 -27.78 -7.14 -0.82
N LEU A 84 -27.82 -8.47 -1.04
CA LEU A 84 -26.66 -9.33 -0.89
C LEU A 84 -25.56 -8.99 -1.90
N ALA A 85 -25.90 -8.66 -3.14
CA ALA A 85 -24.95 -8.22 -4.14
C ALA A 85 -24.28 -6.88 -3.76
N ILE A 86 -25.05 -5.93 -3.21
CA ILE A 86 -24.53 -4.65 -2.72
C ILE A 86 -23.61 -4.85 -1.50
N LEU A 87 -23.99 -5.70 -0.54
CA LEU A 87 -23.11 -6.03 0.60
C LEU A 87 -21.81 -6.69 0.12
N ALA A 88 -21.88 -7.61 -0.83
CA ALA A 88 -20.71 -8.27 -1.40
C ALA A 88 -19.76 -7.24 -2.08
N LEU A 89 -20.30 -6.31 -2.85
CA LEU A 89 -19.55 -5.23 -3.50
C LEU A 89 -18.95 -4.22 -2.50
N ALA A 90 -19.67 -3.92 -1.41
CA ALA A 90 -19.15 -3.04 -0.35
C ALA A 90 -18.02 -3.71 0.45
N SER A 91 -18.03 -5.04 0.56
CA SER A 91 -17.00 -5.82 1.26
C SER A 91 -15.74 -6.11 0.44
N SER A 92 -15.71 -5.82 -0.86
CA SER A 92 -14.60 -6.17 -1.76
C SER A 92 -13.58 -5.04 -1.98
N GLN A 93 -13.41 -4.12 -1.03
CA GLN A 93 -12.32 -3.15 -1.09
C GLN A 93 -10.99 -3.83 -0.81
N ALA A 94 -10.33 -4.30 -1.86
CA ALA A 94 -8.94 -4.76 -1.79
C ALA A 94 -8.03 -3.53 -1.72
N PHE A 95 -7.39 -3.30 -0.57
CA PHE A 95 -6.33 -2.31 -0.45
C PHE A 95 -5.05 -2.89 -1.07
N ALA A 96 -4.48 -2.19 -2.04
CA ALA A 96 -3.26 -2.60 -2.75
C ALA A 96 -1.96 -2.14 -2.06
N GLY A 97 -2.05 -1.59 -0.84
CA GLY A 97 -0.92 -1.10 -0.05
C GLY A 97 -1.00 -1.55 1.41
N ASP A 98 -0.12 -1.00 2.25
CA ASP A 98 -0.13 -1.29 3.69
C ASP A 98 -1.50 -0.95 4.32
N PRO A 99 -2.07 -1.84 5.15
CA PRO A 99 -3.33 -1.56 5.85
C PRO A 99 -3.22 -0.33 6.74
N SER A 100 -4.28 0.48 6.81
CA SER A 100 -4.33 1.60 7.75
C SER A 100 -4.28 1.11 9.20
N PRO A 101 -3.60 1.84 10.10
CA PRO A 101 -3.54 1.48 11.51
C PRO A 101 -4.94 1.59 12.15
N LEU A 102 -5.24 0.68 13.09
CA LEU A 102 -6.51 0.66 13.84
C LEU A 102 -6.38 1.25 15.25
N GLN A 103 -5.18 1.74 15.59
CA GLN A 103 -4.80 2.33 16.87
C GLN A 103 -3.58 3.24 16.66
N ASP A 104 -3.25 4.09 17.63
CA ASP A 104 -2.17 5.07 17.53
C ASP A 104 -0.80 4.44 17.21
N PHE A 105 -0.49 3.28 17.78
CA PHE A 105 0.75 2.56 17.52
C PHE A 105 0.60 1.04 17.74
N CYS A 106 1.41 0.26 17.04
CA CYS A 106 1.56 -1.19 17.23
C CYS A 106 3.02 -1.56 16.95
N VAL A 107 3.90 -1.40 17.94
CA VAL A 107 5.33 -1.75 17.79
C VAL A 107 5.47 -3.23 17.48
N ALA A 108 6.21 -3.58 16.42
CA ALA A 108 6.45 -4.98 16.05
C ALA A 108 7.12 -5.76 17.19
N ASP A 109 6.55 -6.90 17.56
CA ASP A 109 7.18 -7.87 18.45
C ASP A 109 7.99 -8.89 17.63
N ASN A 110 9.31 -8.66 17.58
CA ASN A 110 10.24 -9.52 16.86
C ASN A 110 10.56 -10.84 17.59
N THR A 111 9.96 -11.08 18.76
CA THR A 111 10.15 -12.33 19.54
C THR A 111 9.00 -13.32 19.37
N SER A 112 7.88 -12.88 18.80
CA SER A 112 6.73 -13.73 18.57
C SER A 112 6.97 -14.75 17.45
N ASN A 113 6.48 -15.98 17.67
CA ASN A 113 6.48 -17.04 16.67
C ASN A 113 5.19 -17.05 15.81
N VAL A 114 4.26 -16.12 16.05
CA VAL A 114 2.99 -16.05 15.33
C VAL A 114 3.20 -15.30 14.01
N PHE A 115 2.86 -15.95 12.90
CA PHE A 115 2.92 -15.35 11.57
C PHE A 115 1.57 -14.72 11.19
N VAL A 116 1.60 -13.42 10.90
CA VAL A 116 0.44 -12.63 10.45
C VAL A 116 0.85 -11.76 9.27
N ASN A 117 -0.10 -11.08 8.62
CA ASN A 117 0.24 -10.03 7.66
C ASN A 117 0.87 -8.85 8.41
N GLY A 118 2.19 -8.65 8.28
CA GLY A 118 2.96 -7.71 9.08
C GLY A 118 3.54 -8.38 10.33
N PHE A 119 3.39 -7.72 11.49
CA PHE A 119 3.91 -8.21 12.76
C PHE A 119 2.84 -8.10 13.85
N VAL A 120 2.84 -9.05 14.79
CA VAL A 120 2.06 -8.89 16.02
C VAL A 120 2.63 -7.74 16.87
N CYS A 121 1.77 -7.08 17.64
CA CYS A 121 2.17 -5.94 18.45
C CYS A 121 2.78 -6.38 19.79
N LYS A 122 3.84 -5.69 20.22
CA LYS A 122 4.30 -5.66 21.61
C LYS A 122 3.20 -5.11 22.53
N ASP A 123 3.15 -5.57 23.79
CA ASP A 123 2.23 -5.00 24.80
C ASP A 123 2.42 -3.48 24.90
N PRO A 124 1.37 -2.66 24.65
CA PRO A 124 1.45 -1.20 24.71
C PRO A 124 1.99 -0.66 26.04
N LYS A 125 1.82 -1.38 27.15
CA LYS A 125 2.35 -0.97 28.47
C LYS A 125 3.87 -1.09 28.58
N LEU A 126 4.49 -1.89 27.71
CA LEU A 126 5.93 -2.13 27.68
C LEU A 126 6.64 -1.31 26.59
N VAL A 127 5.88 -0.57 25.79
CA VAL A 127 6.42 0.29 24.72
C VAL A 127 7.12 1.51 25.31
N LYS A 128 8.26 1.88 24.72
CA LYS A 128 9.09 3.02 25.14
C LYS A 128 9.51 3.86 23.94
N ALA A 129 10.07 5.05 24.18
CA ALA A 129 10.55 5.94 23.12
C ALA A 129 11.60 5.27 22.22
N GLU A 130 12.42 4.37 22.79
CA GLU A 130 13.45 3.62 22.06
C GLU A 130 12.86 2.69 20.98
N ASP A 131 11.61 2.26 21.12
CA ASP A 131 10.93 1.44 20.10
C ASP A 131 10.59 2.26 18.83
N PHE A 132 10.62 3.59 18.92
CA PHE A 132 10.36 4.55 17.83
C PHE A 132 11.62 5.32 17.39
N PHE A 133 12.79 4.93 17.88
CA PHE A 133 14.04 5.62 17.62
C PHE A 133 15.03 4.74 16.86
N TYR A 134 15.62 5.29 15.79
CA TYR A 134 16.72 4.68 15.05
C TYR A 134 17.90 5.66 14.96
N LYS A 135 19.11 5.20 15.27
CA LYS A 135 20.36 5.98 15.20
C LYS A 135 21.30 5.38 14.15
N GLY A 136 22.18 6.21 13.59
CA GLY A 136 23.26 5.76 12.71
C GLY A 136 23.07 6.10 11.23
N LEU A 137 21.95 6.72 10.82
CA LEU A 137 21.80 7.23 9.46
C LEU A 137 22.71 8.43 9.15
N ASP A 138 23.34 9.03 10.15
CA ASP A 138 24.40 10.02 10.00
C ASP A 138 25.71 9.41 9.49
N ILE A 139 25.93 8.11 9.73
CA ILE A 139 27.14 7.39 9.36
C ILE A 139 27.05 6.92 7.90
N PRO A 140 28.00 7.29 7.03
CA PRO A 140 28.03 6.81 5.64
C PRO A 140 28.17 5.28 5.57
N GLY A 141 27.41 4.66 4.66
CA GLY A 141 27.56 3.26 4.34
C GLY A 141 28.86 2.94 3.59
N ASP A 142 29.35 1.69 3.70
CA ASP A 142 30.56 1.25 2.99
C ASP A 142 30.29 1.02 1.50
N THR A 143 30.79 1.95 0.67
CA THR A 143 30.70 1.89 -0.79
C THR A 143 31.86 1.12 -1.44
N SER A 144 32.72 0.44 -0.66
CA SER A 144 33.86 -0.34 -1.15
C SER A 144 33.44 -1.70 -1.74
N ASN A 145 32.48 -1.65 -2.66
CA ASN A 145 31.94 -2.82 -3.34
C ASN A 145 31.85 -2.55 -4.86
N PRO A 146 31.69 -3.58 -5.71
CA PRO A 146 31.68 -3.42 -7.17
C PRO A 146 30.59 -2.51 -7.74
N LEU A 147 29.51 -2.25 -7.00
CA LEU A 147 28.48 -1.29 -7.40
C LEU A 147 28.84 0.14 -6.98
N GLY A 148 29.77 0.33 -6.05
CA GLY A 148 30.16 1.67 -5.56
C GLY A 148 29.03 2.39 -4.80
N SER A 149 28.03 1.66 -4.31
CA SER A 149 26.90 2.22 -3.56
C SER A 149 26.54 1.36 -2.35
N LYS A 150 25.92 1.97 -1.33
CA LYS A 150 25.39 1.28 -0.15
C LYS A 150 24.04 1.88 0.22
N VAL A 151 23.03 1.01 0.34
CA VAL A 151 21.71 1.35 0.86
C VAL A 151 21.67 0.92 2.33
N THR A 152 21.33 1.85 3.22
CA THR A 152 21.12 1.60 4.65
C THR A 152 19.63 1.75 4.96
N PRO A 153 18.89 0.64 5.11
CA PRO A 153 17.46 0.68 5.30
C PRO A 153 17.03 0.97 6.75
N VAL A 154 15.91 1.67 6.89
CA VAL A 154 15.13 1.82 8.12
C VAL A 154 13.68 1.42 7.81
N THR A 155 13.51 0.11 7.66
CA THR A 155 12.18 -0.53 7.55
C THR A 155 11.69 -0.98 8.91
N VAL A 156 10.50 -1.57 8.99
CA VAL A 156 10.00 -2.21 10.22
C VAL A 156 10.96 -3.23 10.82
N ALA A 157 11.83 -3.84 10.01
CA ALA A 157 12.86 -4.76 10.50
C ALA A 157 13.97 -4.08 11.31
N GLN A 158 14.24 -2.80 11.05
CA GLN A 158 15.23 -2.01 11.79
C GLN A 158 14.59 -1.12 12.86
N LEU A 159 13.38 -0.64 12.61
CA LEU A 159 12.63 0.25 13.49
C LEU A 159 11.23 -0.31 13.72
N ALA A 160 11.08 -1.09 14.79
CA ALA A 160 9.85 -1.82 15.12
C ALA A 160 8.61 -0.92 15.26
N GLY A 161 8.80 0.35 15.68
CA GLY A 161 7.75 1.35 15.75
C GLY A 161 7.10 1.73 14.41
N LEU A 162 7.68 1.35 13.27
CA LEU A 162 7.08 1.57 11.94
C LEU A 162 5.92 0.61 11.61
N ASN A 163 5.74 -0.44 12.40
CA ASN A 163 4.70 -1.42 12.13
C ASN A 163 3.30 -0.78 12.17
N THR A 164 2.49 -1.10 11.16
CA THR A 164 1.16 -0.53 10.84
C THR A 164 1.15 0.91 10.30
N LEU A 165 2.29 1.60 10.22
CA LEU A 165 2.33 3.04 9.86
C LEU A 165 2.49 3.31 8.36
N GLY A 166 2.70 2.29 7.54
CA GLY A 166 2.70 2.42 6.08
C GLY A 166 3.85 3.22 5.49
N ILE A 167 4.95 3.40 6.23
CA ILE A 167 6.13 4.16 5.77
C ILE A 167 7.45 3.52 6.19
N SER A 168 8.51 3.80 5.44
CA SER A 168 9.90 3.49 5.80
C SER A 168 10.86 4.52 5.20
N LEU A 169 12.13 4.45 5.59
CA LEU A 169 13.19 5.35 5.12
C LEU A 169 14.42 4.55 4.69
N VAL A 170 15.21 5.08 3.78
CA VAL A 170 16.53 4.58 3.44
C VAL A 170 17.52 5.73 3.29
N ARG A 171 18.78 5.50 3.69
CA ARG A 171 19.92 6.30 3.24
C ARG A 171 20.63 5.57 2.12
N ILE A 172 21.11 6.32 1.14
CA ILE A 172 21.92 5.78 0.06
C ILE A 172 23.18 6.61 -0.10
N ASP A 173 24.32 5.95 0.02
CA ASP A 173 25.65 6.52 -0.20
C ASP A 173 26.21 5.99 -1.52
N PHE A 174 26.81 6.87 -2.31
CA PHE A 174 27.47 6.52 -3.58
C PHE A 174 28.89 7.07 -3.61
N ALA A 175 29.86 6.22 -3.93
CA ALA A 175 31.19 6.65 -4.38
C ALA A 175 31.10 7.27 -5.79
N PRO A 176 32.14 7.94 -6.30
CA PRO A 176 32.19 8.36 -7.70
C PRO A 176 31.97 7.16 -8.63
N ASN A 177 31.11 7.32 -9.64
CA ASN A 177 30.64 6.23 -10.51
C ASN A 177 29.87 5.11 -9.79
N GLY A 178 29.40 5.36 -8.57
CA GLY A 178 28.54 4.44 -7.84
C GLY A 178 27.17 4.29 -8.50
N LEU A 179 26.68 3.06 -8.58
CA LEU A 179 25.40 2.69 -9.17
C LEU A 179 24.54 1.98 -8.11
N ASN A 180 23.33 2.49 -7.88
CA ASN A 180 22.26 1.66 -7.36
C ASN A 180 21.54 1.08 -8.59
N PRO A 181 21.76 -0.22 -8.90
CA PRO A 181 21.42 -0.80 -10.19
C PRO A 181 19.91 -0.82 -10.43
N PRO A 182 19.44 -1.09 -11.66
CA PRO A 182 18.02 -1.25 -11.94
C PRO A 182 17.35 -2.19 -10.93
N HIS A 183 16.35 -1.66 -10.23
CA HIS A 183 15.58 -2.37 -9.21
C HIS A 183 14.13 -1.87 -9.17
N THR A 184 13.29 -2.57 -8.43
CA THR A 184 11.89 -2.17 -8.18
C THR A 184 11.48 -2.45 -6.73
N HIS A 185 10.53 -1.65 -6.24
CA HIS A 185 9.85 -1.84 -4.97
C HIS A 185 8.43 -2.35 -5.24
N PRO A 186 8.15 -3.64 -5.02
CA PRO A 186 6.86 -4.23 -5.38
C PRO A 186 5.68 -3.70 -4.55
N ARG A 187 5.94 -3.05 -3.42
CA ARG A 187 4.90 -2.62 -2.47
C ARG A 187 4.98 -1.15 -2.06
N ALA A 188 5.85 -0.34 -2.65
CA ALA A 188 5.96 1.06 -2.28
C ALA A 188 6.32 1.97 -3.46
N THR A 189 5.75 3.17 -3.43
CA THR A 189 6.30 4.34 -4.13
C THR A 189 7.48 4.86 -3.31
N GLU A 190 8.52 5.34 -3.97
CA GLU A 190 9.68 5.97 -3.35
C GLU A 190 9.74 7.45 -3.73
N ILE A 191 10.09 8.30 -2.76
CA ILE A 191 10.47 9.70 -3.00
C ILE A 191 11.88 9.93 -2.46
N LEU A 192 12.79 10.35 -3.33
CA LEU A 192 14.22 10.50 -3.04
C LEU A 192 14.60 11.98 -3.05
N THR A 193 15.38 12.40 -2.06
CA THR A 193 15.99 13.74 -1.96
C THR A 193 17.51 13.60 -1.90
N VAL A 194 18.22 14.38 -2.73
CA VAL A 194 19.69 14.44 -2.67
C VAL A 194 20.12 15.39 -1.56
N LEU A 195 20.96 14.92 -0.63
CA LEU A 195 21.51 15.74 0.45
C LEU A 195 22.88 16.33 0.09
N GLU A 196 23.67 15.61 -0.70
CA GLU A 196 25.02 16.01 -1.13
C GLU A 196 25.33 15.48 -2.53
N GLY A 197 26.09 16.26 -3.32
CA GLY A 197 26.57 15.87 -4.65
C GLY A 197 25.51 15.96 -5.76
N THR A 198 25.74 15.19 -6.83
CA THR A 198 24.93 15.17 -8.06
C THR A 198 24.62 13.74 -8.47
N LEU A 199 23.34 13.43 -8.71
CA LEU A 199 22.86 12.07 -8.96
C LEU A 199 22.02 12.02 -10.24
N TYR A 200 22.39 11.15 -11.18
CA TYR A 200 21.56 10.83 -12.34
C TYR A 200 20.57 9.74 -11.96
N VAL A 201 19.28 10.00 -12.11
CA VAL A 201 18.22 9.06 -11.74
C VAL A 201 17.28 8.81 -12.91
N GLY A 202 16.57 7.68 -12.87
CA GLY A 202 15.44 7.48 -13.76
C GLY A 202 14.62 6.24 -13.48
N PHE A 203 13.41 6.20 -14.04
CA PHE A 203 12.54 5.03 -14.07
C PHE A 203 12.02 4.75 -15.46
N VAL A 204 11.63 3.50 -15.69
CA VAL A 204 11.06 3.02 -16.95
C VAL A 204 9.56 2.79 -16.74
N ALA A 205 8.73 3.48 -17.52
CA ALA A 205 7.29 3.24 -17.55
C ALA A 205 6.97 1.83 -18.10
N SER A 206 5.77 1.32 -17.84
CA SER A 206 5.38 0.01 -18.37
C SER A 206 5.37 -0.03 -19.91
N ASN A 207 5.42 -1.23 -20.47
CA ASN A 207 5.31 -1.51 -21.91
C ASN A 207 3.88 -1.29 -22.48
N SER A 208 3.06 -0.49 -21.81
CA SER A 208 1.74 -0.05 -22.25
C SER A 208 1.85 1.09 -23.28
N ASP A 209 0.90 2.01 -23.33
CA ASP A 209 0.81 3.11 -24.33
C ASP A 209 2.08 3.98 -24.45
N ALA A 210 2.97 3.95 -23.44
CA ALA A 210 4.24 4.67 -23.43
C ALA A 210 5.46 3.84 -23.89
N GLY A 211 5.33 2.55 -24.17
CA GLY A 211 6.37 1.72 -24.80
C GLY A 211 7.71 1.66 -24.05
N ASN A 212 7.69 1.40 -22.73
CA ASN A 212 8.91 1.40 -21.89
C ASN A 212 9.66 2.74 -21.88
N LYS A 213 8.92 3.87 -21.92
CA LYS A 213 9.53 5.20 -21.89
C LYS A 213 10.38 5.39 -20.63
N LEU A 214 11.63 5.79 -20.84
CA LEU A 214 12.55 6.20 -19.78
C LEU A 214 12.29 7.67 -19.39
N PHE A 215 12.08 7.90 -18.09
CA PHE A 215 12.03 9.23 -17.49
C PHE A 215 13.26 9.43 -16.62
N THR A 216 14.08 10.44 -16.93
CA THR A 216 15.34 10.69 -16.23
C THR A 216 15.54 12.14 -15.87
N LYS A 217 16.38 12.37 -14.86
CA LYS A 217 16.82 13.70 -14.44
C LYS A 217 18.20 13.61 -13.78
N VAL A 218 18.98 14.68 -13.90
CA VAL A 218 20.14 14.92 -13.03
C VAL A 218 19.67 15.78 -11.87
N LEU A 219 19.83 15.26 -10.66
CA LEU A 219 19.47 15.90 -9.40
C LEU A 219 20.72 16.46 -8.74
N ASN A 220 20.61 17.63 -8.11
CA ASN A 220 21.62 18.23 -7.25
C ASN A 220 21.11 18.27 -5.81
N LYS A 221 21.97 18.68 -4.88
CA LYS A 221 21.60 18.90 -3.47
C LYS A 221 20.29 19.69 -3.34
N GLY A 222 19.33 19.11 -2.62
CA GLY A 222 18.00 19.66 -2.37
C GLY A 222 16.94 19.25 -3.38
N ASP A 223 17.32 18.71 -4.54
CA ASP A 223 16.38 18.24 -5.54
C ASP A 223 15.71 16.93 -5.11
N VAL A 224 14.47 16.75 -5.57
CA VAL A 224 13.60 15.62 -5.24
C VAL A 224 13.15 14.91 -6.51
N PHE A 225 13.01 13.59 -6.45
CA PHE A 225 12.46 12.78 -7.55
C PHE A 225 11.61 11.63 -7.01
N VAL A 226 10.53 11.29 -7.72
CA VAL A 226 9.58 10.25 -7.33
C VAL A 226 9.68 9.04 -8.26
N PHE A 227 9.68 7.84 -7.68
CA PHE A 227 9.64 6.57 -8.38
C PHE A 227 8.31 5.87 -8.08
N PRO A 228 7.40 5.74 -9.07
CA PRO A 228 6.12 5.08 -8.86
C PRO A 228 6.25 3.62 -8.46
N VAL A 229 5.33 3.14 -7.62
CA VAL A 229 5.30 1.75 -7.14
C VAL A 229 5.45 0.74 -8.27
N GLY A 230 6.31 -0.25 -8.03
CA GLY A 230 6.51 -1.38 -8.95
C GLY A 230 7.31 -1.07 -10.23
N LEU A 231 7.65 0.20 -10.53
CA LEU A 231 8.43 0.52 -11.73
C LEU A 231 9.93 0.30 -11.52
N ILE A 232 10.59 -0.19 -12.58
CA ILE A 232 12.04 -0.36 -12.61
C ILE A 232 12.69 1.03 -12.62
N HIS A 233 13.61 1.26 -11.71
CA HIS A 233 14.33 2.53 -11.59
C HIS A 233 15.77 2.31 -11.11
N PHE A 234 16.60 3.35 -11.22
CA PHE A 234 18.02 3.32 -10.86
C PHE A 234 18.52 4.70 -10.45
N GLN A 235 19.68 4.72 -9.79
CA GLN A 235 20.42 5.95 -9.50
C GLN A 235 21.92 5.74 -9.76
N PHE A 236 22.57 6.74 -10.35
CA PHE A 236 23.96 6.67 -10.75
C PHE A 236 24.69 7.98 -10.43
N ASN A 237 25.79 7.89 -9.70
CA ASN A 237 26.64 9.03 -9.38
C ASN A 237 27.52 9.38 -10.58
N ILE A 238 27.11 10.40 -11.33
CA ILE A 238 27.86 10.95 -12.47
C ILE A 238 28.94 11.97 -12.06
N GLY A 239 28.99 12.33 -10.77
CA GLY A 239 29.94 13.29 -10.24
C GLY A 239 31.30 12.68 -9.89
N HIS A 240 32.21 13.55 -9.49
CA HIS A 240 33.57 13.15 -9.05
C HIS A 240 33.72 13.07 -7.53
N THR A 241 32.64 13.36 -6.78
CA THR A 241 32.60 13.31 -5.32
C THR A 241 31.57 12.29 -4.87
N ASN A 242 31.60 11.93 -3.58
CA ASN A 242 30.55 11.11 -3.00
C ASN A 242 29.20 11.82 -3.06
N VAL A 243 28.13 11.03 -3.13
CA VAL A 243 26.73 11.48 -3.08
C VAL A 243 26.04 10.85 -1.90
N VAL A 244 25.21 11.64 -1.22
CA VAL A 244 24.31 11.17 -0.16
C VAL A 244 22.88 11.50 -0.56
N ALA A 245 22.00 10.50 -0.49
CA ALA A 245 20.57 10.67 -0.70
C ALA A 245 19.78 10.00 0.44
N ILE A 246 18.60 10.55 0.72
CA ILE A 246 17.60 9.92 1.58
C ILE A 246 16.35 9.67 0.74
N ALA A 247 15.74 8.50 0.89
CA ALA A 247 14.44 8.24 0.29
C ALA A 247 13.44 7.72 1.32
N ALA A 248 12.20 8.17 1.20
CA ALA A 248 11.06 7.67 1.96
C ALA A 248 10.19 6.78 1.07
N LEU A 249 9.66 5.71 1.63
CA LEU A 249 8.86 4.73 0.90
C LEU A 249 7.49 4.56 1.55
N SER A 250 6.46 4.42 0.73
CA SER A 250 5.05 4.30 1.15
C SER A 250 4.66 2.90 1.63
N SER A 251 5.56 2.21 2.35
CA SER A 251 5.29 0.94 3.02
C SER A 251 6.30 0.73 4.15
N GLN A 252 5.88 0.09 5.23
CA GLN A 252 6.77 -0.37 6.31
C GLN A 252 7.76 -1.44 5.82
N ASN A 253 7.41 -2.16 4.75
CA ASN A 253 8.21 -3.19 4.11
C ASN A 253 8.06 -3.11 2.58
N PRO A 254 8.77 -2.17 1.92
CA PRO A 254 8.65 -1.93 0.48
C PRO A 254 9.05 -3.15 -0.36
N GLY A 255 9.98 -3.97 0.16
CA GLY A 255 10.67 -5.01 -0.60
C GLY A 255 11.59 -4.43 -1.66
N VAL A 256 12.55 -5.20 -2.15
CA VAL A 256 13.42 -4.78 -3.25
C VAL A 256 13.70 -5.96 -4.16
N ILE A 257 13.60 -5.73 -5.46
CA ILE A 257 13.98 -6.69 -6.49
C ILE A 257 15.03 -6.02 -7.37
N THR A 258 16.31 -6.34 -7.13
CA THR A 258 17.41 -5.94 -8.02
C THR A 258 17.33 -6.78 -9.28
N ILE A 259 17.07 -6.15 -10.44
CA ILE A 259 16.63 -6.84 -11.65
C ILE A 259 17.64 -7.89 -12.12
N ALA A 260 18.91 -7.51 -12.28
CA ALA A 260 19.92 -8.44 -12.78
C ALA A 260 20.13 -9.63 -11.83
N ASN A 261 20.13 -9.38 -10.52
CA ASN A 261 20.26 -10.44 -9.52
C ASN A 261 19.03 -11.36 -9.48
N ALA A 262 17.82 -10.80 -9.57
CA ALA A 262 16.60 -11.61 -9.58
C ALA A 262 16.48 -12.48 -10.85
N VAL A 263 16.96 -11.98 -11.99
CA VAL A 263 16.90 -12.69 -13.28
C VAL A 263 18.02 -13.74 -13.41
N PHE A 264 19.26 -13.38 -13.03
CA PHE A 264 20.43 -14.23 -13.29
C PHE A 264 21.06 -14.84 -12.02
N GLY A 265 20.66 -14.41 -10.82
CA GLY A 265 21.23 -14.84 -9.54
C GLY A 265 20.21 -15.52 -8.61
N SER A 266 19.00 -15.83 -9.10
CA SER A 266 17.96 -16.48 -8.29
C SER A 266 18.38 -17.86 -7.80
N LYS A 267 17.78 -18.31 -6.70
CA LYS A 267 18.01 -19.63 -6.12
C LYS A 267 16.67 -20.34 -5.87
N PRO A 268 16.35 -21.41 -6.61
CA PRO A 268 17.09 -21.99 -7.75
C PRO A 268 17.18 -21.03 -8.96
N PRO A 269 18.14 -21.23 -9.89
CA PRO A 269 18.27 -20.40 -11.09
C PRO A 269 17.07 -20.58 -12.03
N ILE A 270 16.73 -19.52 -12.75
CA ILE A 270 15.77 -19.62 -13.88
C ILE A 270 16.44 -20.43 -14.99
N SER A 271 15.67 -21.29 -15.67
CA SER A 271 16.18 -22.12 -16.77
C SER A 271 16.89 -21.29 -17.84
N ASP A 272 18.08 -21.74 -18.26
CA ASP A 272 18.87 -21.08 -19.30
C ASP A 272 18.10 -20.96 -20.61
N TYR A 273 17.35 -21.99 -20.98
CA TYR A 273 16.47 -21.96 -22.14
C TYR A 273 15.41 -20.85 -22.05
N VAL A 274 14.78 -20.67 -20.88
CA VAL A 274 13.77 -19.62 -20.68
C VAL A 274 14.40 -18.25 -20.83
N LEU A 275 15.55 -18.01 -20.21
CA LEU A 275 16.25 -16.73 -20.31
C LEU A 275 16.82 -16.50 -21.71
N ALA A 276 17.39 -17.50 -22.37
CA ALA A 276 17.91 -17.40 -23.74
C ALA A 276 16.79 -17.00 -24.71
N LYS A 277 15.60 -17.61 -24.56
CA LYS A 277 14.40 -17.22 -25.33
C LYS A 277 13.90 -15.82 -24.98
N ALA A 278 13.87 -15.44 -23.70
CA ALA A 278 13.40 -14.13 -23.27
C ALA A 278 14.33 -12.99 -23.72
N PHE A 279 15.65 -13.19 -23.61
CA PHE A 279 16.68 -12.21 -23.98
C PHE A 279 17.09 -12.28 -25.45
N GLN A 280 16.64 -13.30 -26.20
CA GLN A 280 16.95 -13.53 -27.61
C GLN A 280 18.45 -13.67 -27.88
N VAL A 281 19.12 -14.43 -27.01
CA VAL A 281 20.56 -14.71 -27.08
C VAL A 281 20.81 -16.21 -26.96
N ASP A 282 22.05 -16.64 -27.23
CA ASP A 282 22.46 -18.03 -27.00
C ASP A 282 22.53 -18.35 -25.50
N GLU A 283 22.26 -19.61 -25.15
CA GLU A 283 22.36 -20.11 -23.76
C GLU A 283 23.74 -19.86 -23.15
N LYS A 284 24.82 -19.88 -23.94
CA LYS A 284 26.18 -19.54 -23.47
C LYS A 284 26.31 -18.13 -22.89
N VAL A 285 25.53 -17.17 -23.41
CA VAL A 285 25.51 -15.81 -22.85
C VAL A 285 24.79 -15.81 -21.51
N ILE A 286 23.72 -16.60 -21.39
CA ILE A 286 23.00 -16.77 -20.13
C ILE A 286 23.87 -17.46 -19.10
N ASP A 287 24.54 -18.55 -19.45
CA ASP A 287 25.50 -19.25 -18.57
C ASP A 287 26.54 -18.28 -18.03
N TYR A 288 27.09 -17.43 -18.91
CA TYR A 288 28.03 -16.40 -18.52
C TYR A 288 27.42 -15.42 -17.52
N LEU A 289 26.21 -14.91 -17.78
CA LEU A 289 25.52 -13.98 -16.88
C LEU A 289 25.19 -14.64 -15.54
N GLN A 290 24.67 -15.86 -15.53
CA GLN A 290 24.38 -16.59 -14.29
C GLN A 290 25.64 -16.93 -13.49
N SER A 291 26.78 -17.12 -14.15
CA SER A 291 28.07 -17.34 -13.48
C SER A 291 28.63 -16.08 -12.78
N ARG A 292 28.07 -14.89 -13.06
CA ARG A 292 28.52 -13.65 -12.42
C ARG A 292 28.11 -13.62 -10.95
N PHE A 293 28.93 -12.94 -10.15
CA PHE A 293 28.60 -12.67 -8.76
C PHE A 293 27.66 -11.46 -8.68
N TRP A 294 26.40 -11.72 -8.36
CA TRP A 294 25.37 -10.68 -8.21
C TRP A 294 25.34 -10.18 -6.77
N ILE A 295 25.66 -8.90 -6.57
CA ILE A 295 25.86 -8.28 -5.25
C ILE A 295 24.61 -7.50 -4.82
N TYR A 296 24.29 -7.59 -3.54
CA TYR A 296 23.34 -6.72 -2.85
C TYR A 296 24.08 -5.49 -2.32
N ASN A 297 23.58 -4.28 -2.59
CA ASN A 297 24.08 -3.05 -1.98
C ASN A 297 23.29 -2.62 -0.74
N ASN A 298 22.21 -3.33 -0.42
CA ASN A 298 21.38 -3.21 0.78
C ASN A 298 22.02 -3.88 2.01
#